data_AF-A0A917DLY5-F1
#
_entry.id   AF-A0A917DLY5-F1
#
_cell.length_a   1.000
_cell.length_b   1.000
_cell.length_c   1.000
_cell.angle_alpha   90.00
_cell.angle_beta   90.00
_cell.angle_gamma   90.00
#
_symmetry.space_group_name_H-M   'P 1'
#
loop_
_entity.id
_entity.type
_entity.pdbx_description
1 polymer ?
#
loop_
_entity_poly.entity_id
_entity_poly.type
_entity_poly.pdbx_seq_one_letter_code
_entity_poly.pdbx_strand_id
1 'polypeptide(L)'
;MVKGSIKNSIFAWGWTLSVFLLVSYLLCIAFGVLAPERFHMHQAWAPLLPWFEWLTLSGFLAGAVGSFLYGWYIALIAVPLHRFFQARFS
;
A
#
# COMPACT_ATOMS: atom_id res chain seq x y z
N MET A 1 10.13 2.31 -26.65
CA MET A 1 8.90 2.10 -25.86
C MET A 1 8.40 0.69 -26.10
N VAL A 2 8.59 -0.23 -25.14
CA VAL A 2 7.97 -1.57 -25.23
C VAL A 2 6.46 -1.37 -25.14
N LYS A 3 5.74 -1.65 -26.22
CA LYS A 3 4.27 -1.54 -26.29
C LYS A 3 3.67 -2.76 -25.58
N GLY A 4 3.90 -2.83 -24.26
CA GLY A 4 3.32 -3.87 -23.42
C GLY A 4 1.80 -3.74 -23.39
N SER A 5 1.11 -4.89 -23.43
CA SER A 5 -0.32 -4.97 -23.18
C SER A 5 -0.66 -4.29 -21.84
N ILE A 6 -1.73 -3.47 -21.79
CA ILE A 6 -2.19 -2.82 -20.55
C ILE A 6 -2.27 -3.82 -19.41
N LYS A 7 -2.76 -5.03 -19.70
CA LYS A 7 -2.88 -6.11 -18.72
C LYS A 7 -1.51 -6.44 -18.11
N ASN A 8 -0.49 -6.68 -18.92
CA ASN A 8 0.86 -6.98 -18.42
C ASN A 8 1.43 -5.82 -17.58
N SER A 9 1.19 -4.57 -17.97
CA SER A 9 1.57 -3.41 -17.17
C SER A 9 0.85 -3.38 -15.83
N ILE A 10 -0.46 -3.60 -15.80
CA ILE A 10 -1.24 -3.66 -14.55
C ILE A 10 -0.71 -4.77 -13.64
N PHE A 11 -0.45 -5.96 -14.17
CA PHE A 11 0.07 -7.08 -13.38
C PHE A 11 1.46 -6.77 -12.81
N ALA A 12 2.37 -6.23 -13.62
CA ALA A 12 3.71 -5.87 -13.18
C ALA A 12 3.67 -4.78 -12.09
N TRP A 13 2.89 -3.72 -12.30
CA TRP A 13 2.74 -2.63 -11.33
C TRP A 13 2.00 -3.08 -10.07
N GLY A 14 0.97 -3.93 -10.20
CA GLY A 14 0.21 -4.49 -9.08
C GLY A 14 1.11 -5.25 -8.13
N TRP A 15 1.86 -6.24 -8.64
CA TRP A 15 2.81 -6.98 -7.82
C TRP A 15 3.88 -6.09 -7.20
N THR A 16 4.47 -5.18 -7.99
CA THR A 16 5.53 -4.29 -7.51
C THR A 16 5.05 -3.39 -6.37
N LEU A 17 3.92 -2.71 -6.56
CA LEU A 17 3.37 -1.79 -5.56
C LEU A 17 2.84 -2.53 -4.33
N SER A 18 2.20 -3.68 -4.51
CA SER A 18 1.70 -4.50 -3.40
C SER A 18 2.82 -5.01 -2.51
N VAL A 19 3.91 -5.53 -3.10
CA VAL A 19 5.07 -5.99 -2.32
C VAL A 19 5.77 -4.80 -1.67
N PHE A 20 5.95 -3.68 -2.37
CA PHE A 20 6.54 -2.47 -1.81
C PHE A 20 5.76 -1.94 -0.60
N LEU A 21 4.43 -1.84 -0.71
CA LEU A 21 3.57 -1.39 0.39
C LEU A 21 3.56 -2.37 1.55
N LEU A 22 3.54 -3.68 1.28
CA LEU A 22 3.60 -4.70 2.31
C LEU A 22 4.92 -4.63 3.09
N VAL A 23 6.06 -4.51 2.39
CA VAL A 23 7.38 -4.35 3.03
C VAL A 23 7.44 -3.06 3.84
N SER A 24 6.94 -1.95 3.30
CA SER A 24 6.88 -0.66 4.00
C SER A 24 6.01 -0.75 5.27
N TYR A 25 4.89 -1.46 5.19
CA TYR A 25 4.02 -1.76 6.33
C TYR A 25 4.77 -2.55 7.41
N LEU A 26 5.47 -3.63 7.03
CA LEU A 26 6.26 -4.43 7.97
C LEU A 26 7.37 -3.61 8.63
N LEU A 27 8.07 -2.76 7.86
CA LEU A 27 9.07 -1.84 8.40
C LEU A 27 8.45 -0.84 9.39
N CYS A 28 7.25 -0.33 9.09
CA CYS A 28 6.52 0.56 9.98
C CYS A 28 6.15 -0.13 11.30
N ILE A 29 5.65 -1.37 11.25
CA ILE A 29 5.35 -2.16 12.45
C ILE A 29 6.63 -2.48 13.24
N ALA A 30 7.70 -2.92 12.56
CA ALA A 30 8.97 -3.22 13.22
C ALA A 30 9.57 -1.99 13.89
N PHE A 31 9.53 -0.83 13.23
CA PHE A 31 9.95 0.44 13.82
C PHE A 31 9.05 0.83 15.00
N GLY A 32 7.73 0.65 14.90
CA GLY A 32 6.81 0.85 16.00
C GLY A 32 7.18 0.02 17.23
N VAL A 33 7.53 -1.26 17.06
CA VAL A 33 7.91 -2.13 18.19
C VAL A 33 9.27 -1.77 18.79
N LEU A 34 10.23 -1.33 17.97
CA LEU A 34 11.60 -1.02 18.40
C LEU A 34 11.76 0.41 18.94
N ALA A 35 10.90 1.34 18.53
CA ALA A 35 10.98 2.74 18.94
C ALA A 35 10.27 2.97 20.29
N PRO A 36 10.81 3.84 21.17
CA PRO A 36 10.17 4.16 22.44
C PRO A 36 8.84 4.91 22.24
N GLU A 37 7.91 4.72 23.18
CA GLU A 37 6.51 5.23 23.18
C GLU A 37 6.30 6.67 22.69
N ARG A 38 7.30 7.53 22.88
CA ARG A 38 7.29 8.94 22.45
C ARG A 38 7.29 9.15 20.93
N PHE A 39 7.64 8.13 20.14
CA PHE A 39 7.60 8.16 18.67
C PHE A 39 6.52 7.23 18.08
N HIS A 40 5.63 6.67 18.92
CA HIS A 40 4.49 5.90 18.42
C HIS A 40 3.50 6.81 17.69
N MET A 41 3.65 6.87 16.37
CA MET A 41 2.71 7.51 15.44
C MET A 41 1.29 6.91 15.53
N HIS A 42 1.08 5.78 16.23
CA HIS A 42 -0.22 5.14 16.39
C HIS A 42 -1.26 6.01 17.12
N GLN A 43 -0.83 6.92 18.01
CA GLN A 43 -1.77 7.77 18.77
C GLN A 43 -2.55 8.74 17.87
N ALA A 44 -1.99 9.13 16.72
CA ALA A 44 -2.71 9.96 15.73
C ALA A 44 -3.77 9.18 14.94
N TRP A 45 -3.68 7.84 14.90
CA TRP A 45 -4.54 6.96 14.11
C TRP A 45 -5.61 6.27 14.96
N ALA A 46 -5.40 6.16 16.28
CA ALA A 46 -6.34 5.62 17.25
C ALA A 46 -7.75 6.27 17.20
N PRO A 47 -7.92 7.60 16.96
CA PRO A 47 -9.25 8.20 16.84
C PRO A 47 -9.97 7.84 15.53
N LEU A 48 -9.24 7.47 14.49
CA LEU A 48 -9.76 7.24 13.14
C LEU A 48 -10.20 5.79 12.91
N LEU A 49 -9.80 4.85 13.78
CA LEU A 49 -10.02 3.42 13.60
C LEU A 49 -10.47 2.76 14.92
N PRO A 50 -11.76 2.87 15.30
CA PRO A 50 -12.28 2.23 16.51
C PRO A 50 -12.17 0.69 16.53
N TRP A 51 -11.86 0.05 15.38
CA TRP A 51 -11.62 -1.40 15.27
C TRP A 51 -10.14 -1.80 15.13
N PHE A 52 -9.20 -0.85 15.20
CA PHE A 52 -7.78 -1.15 15.06
C PHE A 52 -7.12 -1.28 16.43
N GLU A 53 -6.98 -2.52 16.91
CA GLU A 53 -6.19 -2.81 18.11
C GLU A 53 -4.72 -2.94 17.73
N TRP A 54 -3.91 -1.96 18.17
CA TRP A 54 -2.47 -1.94 17.96
C TRP A 54 -1.82 -3.20 18.55
N LEU A 55 -0.94 -3.84 17.79
CA LEU A 55 -0.22 -5.07 18.17
C LEU A 55 -1.08 -6.33 18.38
N THR A 56 -2.33 -6.36 17.89
CA THR A 56 -3.09 -7.62 17.77
C THR A 56 -2.79 -8.36 16.48
N LEU A 57 -2.87 -9.69 16.53
CA LEU A 57 -2.68 -10.53 15.35
C LEU A 57 -3.70 -10.19 14.25
N SER A 58 -4.95 -9.92 14.63
CA SER A 58 -6.03 -9.52 13.70
C SER A 58 -5.75 -8.17 13.04
N GLY A 59 -5.38 -7.14 13.81
CA GLY A 59 -5.02 -5.82 13.28
C GLY A 59 -3.79 -5.86 12.38
N PHE A 60 -2.80 -6.70 12.74
CA PHE A 60 -1.61 -6.92 11.91
C PHE A 60 -1.95 -7.56 10.56
N LEU A 61 -2.72 -8.65 10.56
CA LEU A 61 -3.13 -9.30 9.31
C LEU A 61 -4.01 -8.38 8.46
N ALA A 62 -4.94 -7.64 9.07
CA ALA A 62 -5.78 -6.70 8.36
C ALA A 62 -4.95 -5.59 7.68
N GLY A 63 -3.93 -5.06 8.37
CA GLY A 63 -2.99 -4.09 7.80
C GLY A 63 -2.12 -4.66 6.67
N ALA A 64 -1.62 -5.88 6.83
CA ALA A 64 -0.84 -6.58 5.80
C ALA A 64 -1.67 -6.85 4.53
N VAL A 65 -2.88 -7.40 4.69
CA VAL A 65 -3.80 -7.66 3.59
C VAL A 65 -4.24 -6.33 2.94
N GLY A 66 -4.59 -5.33 3.75
CA GLY A 66 -5.00 -4.01 3.27
C GLY A 66 -3.91 -3.35 2.43
N SER A 67 -2.69 -3.25 2.96
CA SER A 67 -1.54 -2.65 2.25
C SER A 67 -1.24 -3.37 0.93
N PHE A 68 -1.31 -4.71 0.91
CA PHE A 68 -1.15 -5.49 -0.31
C PHE A 68 -2.26 -5.19 -1.33
N LEU A 69 -3.53 -5.16 -0.92
CA LEU A 69 -4.66 -4.86 -1.81
C LEU A 69 -4.61 -3.42 -2.35
N TYR A 70 -4.13 -2.47 -1.55
CA TYR A 70 -3.94 -1.10 -1.99
C TYR A 70 -2.93 -0.97 -3.14
N GLY A 71 -1.89 -1.81 -3.18
CA GLY A 71 -0.96 -1.83 -4.31
C GLY A 71 -1.64 -2.21 -5.63
N TRP A 72 -2.51 -3.21 -5.60
CA TRP A 72 -3.34 -3.59 -6.74
C TRP A 72 -4.33 -2.52 -7.13
N TYR A 73 -4.99 -1.90 -6.15
CA TYR A 73 -5.91 -0.79 -6.38
C TYR A 73 -5.22 0.37 -7.10
N ILE A 74 -4.03 0.78 -6.64
CA ILE A 74 -3.25 1.84 -7.29
C ILE A 74 -2.87 1.43 -8.72
N ALA A 75 -2.40 0.20 -8.93
CA ALA A 75 -2.04 -0.26 -10.27
C ALA A 75 -3.22 -0.29 -11.25
N LEU A 76 -4.39 -0.74 -10.80
CA LEU A 76 -5.61 -0.80 -11.60
C LEU A 76 -6.09 0.58 -12.04
N ILE A 77 -5.86 1.63 -11.24
CA ILE A 77 -6.30 3.00 -11.55
C ILE A 77 -5.20 3.78 -12.28
N ALA A 78 -3.98 3.76 -11.76
CA ALA A 78 -2.89 4.59 -12.25
C ALA A 78 -2.46 4.20 -13.66
N VAL A 79 -2.40 2.90 -13.99
CA VAL A 79 -1.97 2.42 -15.31
C VAL A 79 -2.90 2.89 -16.46
N PRO A 80 -4.24 2.68 -16.40
CA PRO A 80 -5.12 3.20 -17.44
C PRO A 80 -5.19 4.73 -17.45
N LEU A 81 -5.18 5.37 -16.28
CA LEU A 81 -5.24 6.83 -16.17
C LEU A 81 -3.99 7.49 -16.80
N HIS A 82 -2.80 6.95 -16.53
CA HIS A 82 -1.55 7.41 -17.11
C HIS A 82 -1.58 7.29 -18.64
N ARG A 83 -2.07 6.16 -19.18
CA ARG A 83 -2.22 6.00 -20.64
C ARG A 83 -3.21 6.98 -21.24
N PHE A 84 -4.33 7.25 -20.56
CA PHE A 84 -5.32 8.22 -21.02
C PHE A 84 -4.72 9.63 -21.12
N PHE A 85 -4.04 10.09 -20.07
CA PHE A 85 -3.42 11.41 -20.08
C PHE A 85 -2.24 11.51 -21.04
N GLN A 86 -1.43 10.45 -21.17
CA GLN A 86 -0.39 10.39 -22.20
C GLN A 86 -0.99 10.50 -23.61
N ALA A 87 -2.11 9.85 -23.90
CA ALA A 87 -2.75 9.96 -25.21
C ALA A 87 -3.40 11.34 -25.44
N ARG A 88 -3.85 12.03 -24.37
CA ARG A 88 -4.55 13.31 -24.45
C ARG A 88 -3.62 14.52 -24.57
N PHE A 89 -2.41 14.43 -24.03
CA PHE A 89 -1.43 15.52 -23.96
C PHE A 89 -0.14 15.26 -24.75
N SER A 90 -0.09 14.18 -25.53
CA SER A 90 1.02 13.89 -26.47
C SER A 90 0.70 14.33 -27.88
#